data_AF-H8GYK3-F1
#
_entry.id   AF-H8GYK3-F1
#
_cell.length_a   1.000
_cell.length_b   1.000
_cell.length_c   1.000
_cell.angle_alpha   90.00
_cell.angle_beta   90.00
_cell.angle_gamma   90.00
#
_symmetry.space_group_name_H-M   'P 1'
#
loop_
_entity.id
_entity.type
_entity.pdbx_description
1 polymer ?
#
loop_
_entity_poly.entity_id
_entity_poly.type
_entity_poly.pdbx_seq_one_letter_code
_entity_poly.pdbx_strand_id
1 'polypeptide(L)' 'MPHRGAHLAHARAAAERGELLLGGALADPMDGAVLLFRAEGPQPARAFAEADPYVQAGLVESWDVREWTTVVGEGAAHRV' A
#
# COMPACT_ATOMS: atom_id res chain seq x y z
N MET A 1 -15.04 7.80 -10.34
CA MET A 1 -15.19 6.44 -9.78
C MET A 1 -15.63 6.57 -8.33
N PRO A 2 -16.71 5.88 -7.91
CA PRO A 2 -17.06 5.76 -6.49
C PRO A 2 -15.85 5.33 -5.64
N HIS A 3 -15.78 5.74 -4.38
CA HIS A 3 -14.72 5.40 -3.40
C HIS A 3 -13.30 5.91 -3.70
N ARG A 4 -12.94 6.21 -4.96
CA ARG A 4 -11.58 6.65 -5.35
C ARG A 4 -11.08 7.86 -4.59
N GLY A 5 -11.96 8.84 -4.36
CA GLY A 5 -11.60 10.05 -3.60
C GLY A 5 -11.19 9.71 -2.16
N ALA A 6 -11.97 8.85 -1.49
CA ALA A 6 -11.70 8.40 -0.13
C ALA A 6 -10.46 7.50 -0.05
N HIS A 7 -10.31 6.56 -0.99
CA HIS A 7 -9.12 5.71 -1.11
C HIS A 7 -7.84 6.55 -1.24
N LEU A 8 -7.84 7.55 -2.13
CA LEU A 8 -6.68 8.41 -2.31
C LEU A 8 -6.42 9.32 -1.10
N ALA A 9 -7.45 9.75 -0.37
CA ALA A 9 -7.27 10.49 0.88
C ALA A 9 -6.63 9.61 1.97
N HIS A 10 -7.09 8.36 2.10
CA HIS A 10 -6.52 7.36 3.00
C HIS A 10 -5.04 7.06 2.68
N ALA A 11 -4.72 6.81 1.40
CA ALA A 11 -3.35 6.63 0.92
C ALA A 11 -2.46 7.85 1.19
N ARG A 12 -2.96 9.07 0.94
CA ARG A 12 -2.22 10.30 1.25
C ARG A 12 -1.92 10.45 2.74
N ALA A 13 -2.90 10.20 3.60
CA ALA A 13 -2.69 10.28 5.05
C ALA A 13 -1.63 9.27 5.53
N ALA A 14 -1.60 8.06 4.96
CA ALA A 14 -0.55 7.08 5.25
C ALA A 14 0.83 7.52 4.76
N ALA A 15 0.90 8.16 3.60
CA ALA A 15 2.14 8.73 3.07
C ALA A 15 2.64 9.92 3.92
N GLU A 16 1.74 10.79 4.38
CA GLU A 16 2.05 11.92 5.27
C GLU A 16 2.61 11.46 6.64
N ARG A 17 2.16 10.29 7.14
CA ARG A 17 2.75 9.65 8.33
C ARG A 17 4.11 8.99 8.08
N GLY A 18 4.55 8.92 6.81
CA GLY A 18 5.78 8.25 6.42
C GLY A 18 5.68 6.71 6.38
N GLU A 19 4.47 6.16 6.51
CA GLU A 19 4.22 4.71 6.50
C GLU A 19 4.18 4.18 5.08
N LEU A 20 3.42 4.83 4.18
CA LEU A 20 3.32 4.44 2.77
C LEU A 20 4.38 5.17 1.94
N LEU A 21 5.36 4.43 1.41
CA LEU A 21 6.45 4.98 0.58
C LEU A 21 6.00 5.22 -0.86
N LEU A 22 5.29 4.26 -1.46
CA LEU A 22 4.75 4.36 -2.81
C LEU A 22 3.52 3.49 -2.97
N GLY A 23 2.60 3.91 -3.83
CA GLY A 23 1.43 3.13 -4.21
C GLY A 23 1.11 3.33 -5.68
N GLY A 24 0.78 2.24 -6.39
CA GLY A 24 0.45 2.30 -7.80
C GLY A 24 -0.34 1.08 -8.27
N ALA A 25 -1.14 1.28 -9.31
CA ALA A 25 -1.77 0.19 -10.02
C ALA A 25 -0.74 -0.50 -10.92
N LEU A 26 -0.84 -1.83 -11.03
CA LEU A 26 -0.17 -2.56 -12.10
C LEU A 26 -0.79 -2.13 -13.44
N ALA A 27 0.03 -2.13 -14.49
CA ALA A 27 -0.38 -1.70 -15.82
C ALA A 27 -0.33 -2.89 -16.79
N ASP A 28 -1.17 -2.83 -17.82
CA ASP A 28 -1.18 -3.75 -18.95
C ASP A 28 -1.26 -5.25 -18.57
N PRO A 29 -2.33 -5.69 -17.86
CA PRO A 29 -3.57 -4.96 -17.58
C PRO A 29 -3.61 -4.29 -16.19
N MET A 30 -4.62 -3.44 -15.97
CA MET A 30 -4.91 -2.86 -14.65
C MET A 30 -5.75 -3.82 -13.81
N ASP A 31 -5.11 -4.87 -13.29
CA ASP A 31 -5.76 -5.97 -12.54
C ASP A 31 -5.28 -6.09 -11.09
N GLY A 32 -4.35 -5.24 -10.66
CA GLY A 32 -3.82 -5.22 -9.31
C GLY A 32 -3.16 -3.90 -8.92
N ALA A 33 -2.69 -3.83 -7.69
CA ALA A 33 -1.95 -2.70 -7.17
C ALA A 33 -0.83 -3.17 -6.22
N VAL A 34 0.23 -2.37 -6.14
CA VAL A 34 1.32 -2.57 -5.18
C VAL A 34 1.47 -1.29 -4.36
N LEU A 35 1.42 -1.46 -3.04
CA LEU A 35 1.65 -0.40 -2.07
C LEU A 35 2.81 -0.83 -1.16
N LEU A 36 3.88 -0.05 -1.15
CA LEU A 36 5.07 -0.32 -0.33
C LEU A 36 5.00 0.46 0.97
N PHE A 37 5.04 -0.25 2.08
CA PHE A 37 5.08 0.34 3.41
C PHE A 37 6.48 0.23 4.04
N ARG A 38 6.86 1.26 4.82
CA ARG A 38 7.95 1.23 5.78
C ARG A 38 7.36 1.13 7.18
N ALA A 39 7.60 0.02 7.85
CA ALA A 39 7.07 -0.25 9.18
C ALA A 39 7.89 -1.31 9.91
N GLU A 40 7.82 -1.29 11.24
CA GLU A 40 8.24 -2.43 12.05
C GLU A 40 7.12 -3.49 12.05
N GLY A 41 7.28 -4.51 11.21
CA GLY A 41 6.30 -5.58 11.04
C GLY A 41 5.11 -5.23 10.13
N PRO A 42 4.15 -6.17 9.97
CA PRO A 42 3.13 -6.06 8.93
C PRO A 42 1.93 -5.17 9.28
N GLN A 43 1.83 -4.70 10.54
CA GLN A 43 0.56 -4.16 11.04
C GLN A 43 0.11 -2.85 10.36
N PRO A 44 0.99 -1.87 10.06
CA PRO A 44 0.54 -0.67 9.35
C PRO A 44 -0.04 -0.97 7.96
N ALA A 45 0.56 -1.90 7.22
CA ALA A 45 0.05 -2.32 5.91
C ALA A 45 -1.27 -3.08 6.00
N ARG A 46 -1.43 -3.96 7.02
CA ARG A 46 -2.68 -4.69 7.27
C ARG A 46 -3.82 -3.73 7.65
N ALA A 47 -3.57 -2.85 8.62
CA ALA A 47 -4.54 -1.85 9.04
C ALA A 47 -4.92 -0.90 7.89
N PHE A 48 -3.96 -0.56 7.03
CA PHE A 48 -4.25 0.20 5.82
C PHE A 48 -5.25 -0.54 4.91
N ALA A 49 -4.97 -1.80 4.59
CA ALA A 49 -5.81 -2.60 3.69
C ALA A 49 -7.22 -2.82 4.27
N GLU A 50 -7.34 -3.14 5.56
CA GLU A 50 -8.62 -3.33 6.24
C GLU A 50 -9.50 -2.07 6.27
N ALA A 51 -8.86 -0.89 6.35
CA ALA A 51 -9.53 0.41 6.35
C ALA A 51 -9.72 1.02 4.95
N ASP A 52 -9.19 0.38 3.90
CA ASP A 52 -9.24 0.94 2.55
C ASP A 52 -10.68 0.96 2.03
N PRO A 53 -11.21 2.12 1.59
CA PRO A 53 -12.54 2.23 0.98
C PRO A 53 -12.77 1.30 -0.21
N TYR A 54 -11.73 0.91 -0.96
CA TYR A 54 -11.85 -0.08 -2.02
C TYR A 54 -12.01 -1.51 -1.49
N VAL A 55 -11.36 -1.87 -0.39
CA VAL A 55 -11.52 -3.18 0.25
C VAL A 55 -12.89 -3.27 0.93
N GLN A 56 -13.27 -2.25 1.70
CA GLN A 56 -14.56 -2.22 2.41
C GLN A 56 -15.78 -2.22 1.47
N ALA A 57 -15.63 -1.63 0.29
CA ALA A 57 -16.67 -1.63 -0.75
C ALA A 57 -16.63 -2.87 -1.67
N GLY A 58 -15.69 -3.80 -1.46
CA GLY A 58 -15.55 -5.02 -2.27
C GLY A 58 -15.00 -4.79 -3.68
N LEU A 59 -14.38 -3.64 -3.97
CA LEU A 59 -13.70 -3.39 -5.25
C LEU A 59 -12.36 -4.13 -5.34
N VAL A 60 -11.68 -4.32 -4.21
CA VAL A 60 -10.51 -5.19 -4.09
C VAL A 60 -11.00 -6.54 -3.59
N GLU A 61 -10.93 -7.56 -4.46
CA GLU A 61 -11.45 -8.90 -4.16
C GLU A 61 -10.57 -9.67 -3.15
N SER A 62 -9.26 -9.43 -3.19
CA SER A 62 -8.30 -10.02 -2.25
C SER A 62 -7.06 -9.15 -2.09
N TRP A 63 -6.39 -9.27 -0.95
CA TRP A 63 -5.12 -8.62 -0.65
C TRP A 63 -4.29 -9.49 0.28
N ASP A 64 -2.98 -9.31 0.26
CA ASP A 64 -2.04 -9.95 1.19
C ASP A 64 -0.94 -8.97 1.59
N VAL A 65 -0.31 -9.21 2.74
CA VAL A 65 0.80 -8.40 3.25
C VAL A 65 2.02 -9.28 3.45
N ARG A 66 3.08 -8.96 2.73
CA ARG A 66 4.35 -9.68 2.77
C ARG A 66 5.52 -8.72 3.00
N GLU A 67 6.43 -9.13 3.89
CA GLU A 67 7.68 -8.42 4.11
C GLU A 67 8.57 -8.46 2.86
N TRP A 68 9.14 -7.31 2.52
CA TRP A 68 10.14 -7.19 1.45
C TRP A 68 11.50 -6.79 2.04
N THR A 69 12.40 -7.76 2.11
CA THR A 69 13.81 -7.53 2.47
C THR A 69 14.51 -6.77 1.34
N THR A 70 14.72 -5.47 1.53
CA THR A 70 15.32 -4.58 0.52
C THR A 70 16.81 -4.35 0.80
N VAL A 71 17.64 -4.50 -0.23
CA VAL A 71 19.11 -4.51 -0.11
C VAL A 71 19.79 -3.33 -0.83
N VAL A 72 19.27 -2.94 -2.00
CA VAL A 72 19.88 -1.90 -2.85
C VAL A 72 18.86 -0.80 -3.13
N GLY A 73 19.34 0.45 -3.19
CA GLY A 73 18.54 1.65 -3.45
C GLY A 73 18.47 2.59 -2.25
N GLU A 74 18.16 3.86 -2.49
CA GLU A 74 18.09 4.89 -1.45
C GLU A 74 17.10 4.52 -0.33
N GLY A 75 16.00 3.85 -0.68
CA GLY A 75 14.97 3.43 0.28
C GLY A 75 15.22 2.09 0.99
N ALA A 76 16.33 1.38 0.71
CA ALA A 76 16.56 0.03 1.22
C ALA A 76 16.73 -0.01 2.75
N ALA A 77 16.08 -0.99 3.39
CA ALA A 77 16.12 -1.20 4.84
C ALA A 77 17.43 -1.85 5.32
N HIS A 78 18.07 -2.67 4.48
CA HIS A 78 19.33 -3.34 4.79
C HIS A 78 20.37 -3.05 3.72
N ARG A 79 21.06 -1.91 3.81
CA ARG A 79 22.10 -1.55 2.83
C ARG A 79 23.33 -2.45 2.98
N VAL A 80 23.85 -2.91 1.86
CA VAL A 80 25.18 -3.52 1.70
C VAL A 80 26.18 -2.51 1.15
#